data_AF-A0A8H3PJG7-F1
#
_entry.id   AF-A0A8H3PJG7-F1
#
_cell.length_a   1.000
_cell.length_b   1.000
_cell.length_c   1.000
_cell.angle_alpha   90.00
_cell.angle_beta   90.00
_cell.angle_gamma   90.00
#
_symmetry.space_group_name_H-M   'P 1'
#
loop_
_entity.id
_entity.type
_entity.pdbx_description
1 polymer ?
#
loop_
_entity_poly.entity_id
_entity_poly.type
_entity_poly.pdbx_seq_one_letter_code
_entity_poly.pdbx_strand_id
1 'polypeptide(L)'
;MSLDSKGEGAGVSPQNKGSWSSFLKSIASFNGDLHSMTAPPFILGTTSLTEFSAYWTEHPSVFVSPTSEPDPAKRSMLVLKWFLSTLKQQYSSRSDKYGTEKKPLNPFLGELYLGKWEDAAGETRLVSEQVSHHPPVTAYCIWNDKHGIKLEGYNAQKASFSRTIHIKQVGHALLTFPKLDESYLITIPALHIEGLIYGKPFVELNNCTYISSSTGFISKIDYSGKGWLSGKKNSFTASMYAVGKEKEILYSVEGQWTDGFVIKEGGGKKLGHSTQVDSFSHSSSPKTDLIIPPLESQDLYETKKAWAPVARAISKGDMDTTSNEKSKIENAQRELRKKEQAEGREWERRFFKRLPGADKVFETLAKPIGEKIEAEKTGGVWRFDEAKARDASPPYHAHQSNGPAAPCGTIAGAKRASMD
;
A
#
# COMPACT_ATOMS: atom_id res chain seq x y z
N MET A 1 -7.07 -14.27 -36.07
CA MET A 1 -7.90 -13.09 -36.39
C MET A 1 -7.10 -11.84 -36.04
N SER A 2 -6.71 -11.09 -37.07
CA SER A 2 -6.02 -9.81 -36.97
C SER A 2 -6.95 -8.78 -36.32
N LEU A 3 -6.62 -8.32 -35.11
CA LEU A 3 -7.34 -7.21 -34.48
C LEU A 3 -6.88 -5.90 -35.13
N ASP A 4 -7.84 -5.13 -35.61
CA ASP A 4 -7.67 -3.81 -36.22
C ASP A 4 -6.77 -2.90 -35.36
N SER A 5 -5.72 -2.37 -35.99
CA SER A 5 -4.76 -1.40 -35.44
C SER A 5 -5.36 -0.02 -35.11
N LYS A 6 -6.67 0.18 -35.30
CA LYS A 6 -7.33 1.49 -35.22
C LYS A 6 -7.55 2.01 -33.79
N GLY A 7 -7.32 1.21 -32.74
CA GLY A 7 -7.56 1.60 -31.34
C GLY A 7 -6.37 1.51 -30.37
N GLU A 8 -5.26 0.87 -30.77
CA GLU A 8 -4.09 0.69 -29.90
C GLU A 8 -3.42 2.04 -29.61
N GLY A 9 -3.20 2.33 -28.33
CA GLY A 9 -2.57 3.57 -27.88
C GLY A 9 -3.39 4.83 -28.21
N ALA A 10 -4.72 4.73 -28.34
CA ALA A 10 -5.59 5.88 -28.60
C ALA A 10 -5.49 6.97 -27.52
N GLY A 11 -5.17 6.59 -26.28
CA GLY A 11 -4.91 7.50 -25.15
C GLY A 11 -3.48 8.02 -25.05
N VAL A 12 -2.58 7.61 -25.96
CA VAL A 12 -1.16 7.99 -25.96
C VAL A 12 -0.91 9.07 -27.01
N SER A 13 -0.06 10.05 -26.70
CA SER A 13 0.33 11.08 -27.65
C SER A 13 1.00 10.47 -28.90
N PRO A 14 0.88 11.09 -30.10
CA PRO A 14 1.43 10.53 -31.34
C PRO A 14 2.91 10.16 -31.27
N GLN A 15 3.72 11.00 -30.60
CA GLN A 15 5.16 10.79 -30.41
C GLN A 15 5.48 9.55 -29.55
N ASN A 16 4.57 9.14 -28.68
CA ASN A 16 4.77 8.05 -27.73
C ASN A 16 4.13 6.72 -28.16
N LYS A 17 3.41 6.66 -29.29
CA LYS A 17 2.74 5.43 -29.74
C LYS A 17 3.71 4.29 -30.04
N GLY A 18 4.89 4.59 -30.59
CA GLY A 18 5.91 3.58 -30.88
C GLY A 18 6.49 2.91 -29.62
N SER A 19 6.80 3.71 -28.59
CA SER A 19 7.28 3.19 -27.31
C SER A 19 6.17 2.43 -26.56
N TRP A 20 4.91 2.86 -26.69
CA TRP A 20 3.77 2.12 -26.13
C TRP A 20 3.56 0.75 -26.77
N SER A 21 3.57 0.65 -28.10
CA SER A 21 3.40 -0.63 -28.79
C SER A 21 4.54 -1.60 -28.44
N SER A 22 5.78 -1.08 -28.31
CA SER A 22 6.93 -1.87 -27.86
C SER A 22 6.75 -2.37 -26.42
N PHE A 23 6.23 -1.53 -25.53
CA PHE A 23 5.90 -1.90 -24.16
C PHE A 23 4.82 -2.98 -24.09
N LEU A 24 3.71 -2.84 -24.82
CA LEU A 24 2.65 -3.86 -24.86
C LEU A 24 3.16 -5.23 -25.36
N LYS A 25 4.01 -5.23 -26.39
CA LYS A 25 4.67 -6.45 -26.87
C LYS A 25 5.55 -7.08 -25.79
N SER A 26 6.29 -6.26 -25.04
CA SER A 26 7.13 -6.76 -23.95
C SER A 26 6.32 -7.38 -22.81
N ILE A 27 5.16 -6.82 -22.46
CA ILE A 27 4.28 -7.36 -21.42
C ILE A 27 3.79 -8.76 -21.79
N ALA A 28 3.39 -8.98 -23.05
CA ALA A 28 2.77 -10.23 -23.49
C ALA A 28 3.70 -11.45 -23.37
N SER A 29 5.02 -11.25 -23.35
CA SER A 29 6.04 -12.30 -23.19
C SER A 29 6.83 -12.19 -21.87
N PHE A 30 6.46 -11.28 -20.97
CA PHE A 30 7.19 -11.04 -19.73
C PHE A 30 6.89 -12.13 -18.68
N ASN A 31 7.95 -12.71 -18.11
CA ASN A 31 7.84 -13.74 -17.06
C ASN A 31 8.67 -13.41 -15.81
N GLY A 32 8.88 -12.11 -15.55
CA GLY A 32 9.70 -11.61 -14.44
C GLY A 32 8.90 -10.90 -13.35
N ASP A 33 9.61 -10.13 -12.53
CA ASP A 33 9.03 -9.28 -11.48
C ASP A 33 8.52 -7.95 -12.06
N LEU A 34 7.38 -7.46 -11.59
CA LEU A 34 6.79 -6.19 -12.02
C LEU A 34 7.77 -5.01 -11.93
N HIS A 35 8.62 -5.01 -10.92
CA HIS A 35 9.58 -3.96 -10.68
C HIS A 35 10.71 -3.95 -11.70
N SER A 36 11.11 -5.12 -12.23
CA SER A 36 12.15 -5.23 -13.26
C SER A 36 11.64 -4.93 -14.68
N MET A 37 10.32 -4.83 -14.89
CA MET A 37 9.75 -4.50 -16.20
C MET A 37 10.08 -3.06 -16.61
N THR A 38 10.73 -2.86 -17.76
CA THR A 38 10.97 -1.52 -18.31
C THR A 38 9.66 -0.92 -18.82
N ALA A 39 9.38 0.31 -18.40
CA ALA A 39 8.14 1.03 -18.71
C ALA A 39 8.46 2.34 -19.43
N PRO A 40 7.64 2.79 -20.40
CA PRO A 40 7.84 4.07 -21.05
C PRO A 40 7.84 5.25 -20.07
N PRO A 41 8.63 6.30 -20.36
CA PRO A 41 8.76 7.53 -19.58
C PRO A 41 7.47 8.09 -18.98
N PHE A 42 6.47 8.26 -19.84
CA PHE A 42 5.24 8.97 -19.53
C PHE A 42 4.33 8.20 -18.57
N ILE A 43 4.56 6.89 -18.37
CA ILE A 43 3.86 6.07 -17.38
C ILE A 43 4.65 5.87 -16.08
N LEU A 44 5.82 6.50 -15.90
CA LEU A 44 6.54 6.48 -14.63
C LEU A 44 5.94 7.49 -13.64
N GLY A 45 5.76 7.04 -12.40
CA GLY A 45 5.36 7.86 -11.26
C GLY A 45 6.54 8.31 -10.41
N THR A 46 6.33 9.35 -9.61
CA THR A 46 7.34 9.86 -8.66
C THR A 46 7.14 9.34 -7.22
N THR A 47 6.13 8.49 -7.03
CA THR A 47 5.74 7.95 -5.73
C THR A 47 6.39 6.58 -5.54
N SER A 48 7.12 6.40 -4.44
CA SER A 48 7.62 5.09 -4.01
C SER A 48 6.53 4.26 -3.36
N LEU A 49 6.61 2.92 -3.44
CA LEU A 49 5.63 2.05 -2.78
C LEU A 49 5.62 2.19 -1.25
N THR A 50 6.70 2.64 -0.61
CA THR A 50 6.71 2.96 0.82
C THR A 50 5.73 4.06 1.19
N GLU A 51 5.41 4.98 0.27
CA GLU A 51 4.43 6.03 0.48
C GLU A 51 2.98 5.52 0.48
N PHE A 52 2.73 4.34 -0.11
CA PHE A 52 1.37 3.81 -0.24
C PHE A 52 0.77 3.45 1.12
N SER A 53 1.61 3.21 2.12
CA SER A 53 1.17 3.01 3.51
C SER A 53 0.38 4.20 4.06
N ALA A 54 0.59 5.43 3.56
CA ALA A 54 -0.19 6.59 3.99
C ALA A 54 -1.68 6.51 3.60
N TYR A 55 -2.03 5.76 2.56
CA TYR A 55 -3.41 5.67 2.07
C TYR A 55 -4.37 4.97 3.03
N TRP A 56 -3.86 4.29 4.06
CA TRP A 56 -4.68 3.73 5.13
C TRP A 56 -5.36 4.79 6.02
N THR A 57 -4.85 6.03 6.05
CA THR A 57 -5.28 7.04 7.05
C THR A 57 -5.30 8.48 6.51
N GLU A 58 -5.67 8.67 5.23
CA GLU A 58 -5.95 10.03 4.72
C GLU A 58 -7.23 10.66 5.31
N HIS A 59 -8.01 9.89 6.08
CA HIS A 59 -9.17 10.33 6.86
C HIS A 59 -9.03 9.93 8.35
N PRO A 60 -8.17 10.61 9.15
CA PRO A 60 -7.91 10.23 10.54
C PRO A 60 -9.18 10.17 11.41
N SER A 61 -10.14 11.08 11.20
CA SER A 61 -11.42 11.07 11.90
C SER A 61 -12.24 9.80 11.67
N VAL A 62 -12.22 9.25 10.45
CA VAL A 62 -12.89 7.97 10.13
C VAL A 62 -12.12 6.81 10.76
N PHE A 63 -10.79 6.84 10.70
CA PHE A 63 -9.91 5.83 11.29
C PHE A 63 -10.13 5.67 12.80
N VAL A 64 -10.22 6.77 13.56
CA VAL A 64 -10.38 6.70 15.01
C VAL A 64 -11.83 6.46 15.45
N SER A 65 -12.82 6.66 14.57
CA SER A 65 -14.24 6.58 14.93
C SER A 65 -14.70 5.28 15.62
N PRO A 66 -14.18 4.08 15.27
CA PRO A 66 -14.61 2.84 15.93
C PRO A 66 -14.27 2.80 17.43
N THR A 67 -13.22 3.52 17.87
CA THR A 67 -12.71 3.45 19.24
C THR A 67 -13.67 3.97 20.30
N SER A 68 -14.68 4.74 19.91
CA SER A 68 -15.66 5.36 20.82
C SER A 68 -17.03 4.68 20.80
N GLU A 69 -17.23 3.67 19.95
CA GLU A 69 -18.50 2.95 19.83
C GLU A 69 -18.52 1.76 20.81
N PRO A 70 -19.43 1.71 21.80
CA PRO A 70 -19.49 0.61 22.77
C PRO A 70 -20.02 -0.71 22.18
N ASP A 71 -20.94 -0.67 21.21
CA ASP A 71 -21.53 -1.88 20.64
C ASP A 71 -20.54 -2.59 19.68
N PRO A 72 -20.16 -3.85 19.93
CA PRO A 72 -19.18 -4.56 19.10
C PRO A 72 -19.57 -4.73 17.63
N ALA A 73 -20.87 -4.87 17.33
CA ALA A 73 -21.35 -5.02 15.96
C ALA A 73 -21.26 -3.69 15.20
N LYS A 74 -21.73 -2.59 15.81
CA LYS A 74 -21.60 -1.24 15.25
C LYS A 74 -20.13 -0.84 15.10
N ARG A 75 -19.28 -1.18 16.07
CA ARG A 75 -17.85 -0.93 15.99
C ARG A 75 -17.20 -1.69 14.82
N SER A 76 -17.55 -2.96 14.63
CA SER A 76 -17.11 -3.73 13.44
C SER A 76 -17.61 -3.12 12.13
N MET A 77 -18.83 -2.58 12.10
CA MET A 77 -19.38 -1.84 10.96
C MET A 77 -18.57 -0.55 10.68
N LEU A 78 -18.16 0.18 11.71
CA LEU A 78 -17.31 1.36 11.57
C LEU A 78 -15.90 1.01 11.07
N VAL A 79 -15.34 -0.14 11.46
CA VAL A 79 -14.08 -0.65 10.90
C VAL A 79 -14.25 -0.97 9.41
N LEU A 80 -15.36 -1.59 9.01
CA LEU A 80 -15.69 -1.79 7.60
C LEU A 80 -15.81 -0.47 6.84
N LYS A 81 -16.52 0.53 7.40
CA LYS A 81 -16.63 1.88 6.82
C LYS A 81 -15.25 2.52 6.63
N TRP A 82 -14.39 2.47 7.66
CA TRP A 82 -13.04 2.98 7.57
C TRP A 82 -12.26 2.28 6.46
N PHE A 83 -12.20 0.94 6.44
CA PHE A 83 -11.50 0.21 5.40
C PHE A 83 -11.95 0.61 3.98
N LEU A 84 -13.27 0.67 3.74
CA LEU A 84 -13.83 1.06 2.44
C LEU A 84 -13.45 2.48 2.03
N SER A 85 -13.35 3.41 2.99
CA SER A 85 -12.90 4.79 2.75
C SER A 85 -11.44 4.89 2.28
N THR A 86 -10.61 3.88 2.54
CA THR A 86 -9.20 3.87 2.10
C THR A 86 -9.02 3.51 0.61
N LEU A 87 -10.00 2.82 0.01
CA LEU A 87 -9.84 2.16 -1.28
C LEU A 87 -9.58 3.13 -2.44
N LYS A 88 -10.27 4.27 -2.49
CA LYS A 88 -10.02 5.30 -3.50
C LYS A 88 -8.57 5.78 -3.46
N GLN A 89 -8.09 6.10 -2.26
CA GLN A 89 -6.74 6.60 -2.07
C GLN A 89 -5.72 5.54 -2.45
N GLN A 90 -5.92 4.28 -2.03
CA GLN A 90 -5.04 3.17 -2.40
C GLN A 90 -4.96 2.96 -3.92
N TYR A 91 -6.10 2.96 -4.62
CA TYR A 91 -6.19 2.38 -5.97
C TYR A 91 -6.57 3.34 -7.10
N SER A 92 -6.97 4.59 -6.82
CA SER A 92 -7.30 5.57 -7.88
C SER A 92 -6.54 6.90 -7.79
N SER A 93 -5.86 7.23 -6.69
CA SER A 93 -5.33 8.59 -6.53
C SER A 93 -4.32 9.02 -7.61
N ARG A 94 -3.55 8.08 -8.17
CA ARG A 94 -2.69 8.34 -9.34
C ARG A 94 -3.51 8.63 -10.59
N SER A 95 -4.52 7.83 -10.86
CA SER A 95 -5.43 8.04 -11.98
C SER A 95 -6.16 9.37 -11.86
N ASP A 96 -6.58 9.75 -10.65
CA ASP A 96 -7.22 11.05 -10.38
C ASP A 96 -6.24 12.22 -10.60
N LYS A 97 -4.98 12.07 -10.18
CA LYS A 97 -3.95 13.12 -10.27
C LYS A 97 -3.36 13.27 -11.68
N TYR A 98 -3.14 12.16 -12.39
CA TYR A 98 -2.39 12.12 -13.64
C TYR A 98 -3.25 11.72 -14.85
N GLY A 99 -4.53 11.43 -14.65
CA GLY A 99 -5.45 10.93 -15.68
C GLY A 99 -5.21 9.48 -16.08
N THR A 100 -4.24 8.80 -15.48
CA THR A 100 -3.84 7.42 -15.76
C THR A 100 -3.07 6.84 -14.58
N GLU A 101 -3.10 5.52 -14.45
CA GLU A 101 -2.24 4.80 -13.53
C GLU A 101 -0.77 4.92 -13.97
N LYS A 102 0.14 4.99 -13.00
CA LYS A 102 1.57 5.13 -13.24
C LYS A 102 2.35 4.07 -12.47
N LYS A 103 3.41 3.55 -13.08
CA LYS A 103 4.33 2.62 -12.42
C LYS A 103 5.04 3.36 -11.26
N PRO A 104 4.86 2.93 -10.01
CA PRO A 104 5.55 3.54 -8.87
C PRO A 104 7.05 3.21 -8.88
N LEU A 105 7.82 3.97 -8.10
CA LEU A 105 9.22 3.65 -7.83
C LEU A 105 9.28 2.37 -6.98
N ASN A 106 10.19 1.45 -7.34
CA ASN A 106 10.45 0.25 -6.55
C ASN A 106 11.34 0.64 -5.37
N PRO A 107 10.90 0.48 -4.11
CA PRO A 107 11.70 0.91 -2.99
C PRO A 107 13.00 0.10 -2.86
N PHE A 108 14.07 0.77 -2.41
CA PHE A 108 15.30 0.07 -2.03
C PHE A 108 15.21 -0.47 -0.60
N LEU A 109 16.05 -1.45 -0.26
CA LEU A 109 16.02 -2.06 1.08
C LEU A 109 16.34 -1.01 2.15
N GLY A 110 15.50 -0.93 3.19
CA GLY A 110 15.65 0.02 4.29
C GLY A 110 15.17 1.44 3.99
N GLU A 111 14.56 1.67 2.82
CA GLU A 111 13.87 2.93 2.51
C GLU A 111 12.77 3.21 3.54
N LEU A 112 12.67 4.47 3.98
CA LEU A 112 11.75 4.91 5.03
C LEU A 112 10.77 5.97 4.52
N TYR A 113 9.50 5.85 4.89
CA TYR A 113 8.53 6.94 4.75
C TYR A 113 7.84 7.20 6.09
N LEU A 114 8.16 8.35 6.67
CA LEU A 114 7.78 8.73 8.03
C LEU A 114 6.95 10.01 7.97
N GLY A 115 5.94 10.11 8.84
CA GLY A 115 5.11 11.31 8.89
C GLY A 115 4.04 11.24 9.96
N LYS A 116 3.21 12.28 10.00
CA LYS A 116 2.05 12.34 10.89
C LYS A 116 0.90 13.14 10.28
N TRP A 117 -0.31 12.85 10.71
CA TRP A 117 -1.47 13.70 10.52
C TRP A 117 -1.82 14.40 11.83
N GLU A 118 -2.21 15.67 11.74
CA GLU A 118 -2.72 16.44 12.87
C GLU A 118 -4.05 17.07 12.47
N ASP A 119 -5.14 16.62 13.08
CA ASP A 119 -6.48 17.19 12.91
C ASP A 119 -7.30 17.07 14.22
N ALA A 120 -8.64 17.14 14.12
CA ALA A 120 -9.53 16.99 15.28
C ALA A 120 -9.41 15.63 16.00
N ALA A 121 -8.96 14.57 15.30
CA ALA A 121 -8.65 13.28 15.89
C ALA A 121 -7.33 13.28 16.70
N GLY A 122 -6.61 14.41 16.73
CA GLY A 122 -5.29 14.53 17.34
C GLY A 122 -4.18 14.02 16.42
N GLU A 123 -3.02 13.74 17.00
CA GLU A 123 -1.87 13.25 16.25
C GLU A 123 -2.01 11.77 15.90
N THR A 124 -1.90 11.45 14.61
CA THR A 124 -1.80 10.07 14.11
C THR A 124 -0.47 9.92 13.38
N ARG A 125 0.37 8.98 13.80
CA ARG A 125 1.74 8.80 13.27
C ARG A 125 1.80 7.67 12.26
N LEU A 126 2.69 7.79 11.28
CA LEU A 126 3.01 6.78 10.27
C LEU A 126 4.51 6.46 10.30
N VAL A 127 4.79 5.16 10.30
CA VAL A 127 6.09 4.60 9.94
C VAL A 127 5.88 3.59 8.82
N SER A 128 6.65 3.71 7.75
CA SER A 128 6.69 2.75 6.64
C SER A 128 8.14 2.46 6.29
N GLU A 129 8.48 1.18 6.14
CA GLU A 129 9.83 0.70 5.86
C GLU A 129 9.81 -0.37 4.77
N GLN A 130 10.73 -0.28 3.80
CA GLN A 130 11.01 -1.38 2.89
C GLN A 130 11.83 -2.45 3.61
N VAL A 131 11.15 -3.42 4.21
CA VAL A 131 11.77 -4.49 5.01
C VAL A 131 12.38 -5.61 4.17
N SER A 132 12.06 -5.71 2.88
CA SER A 132 12.70 -6.67 1.97
C SER A 132 12.72 -6.16 0.53
N HIS A 133 13.74 -6.55 -0.23
CA HIS A 133 13.86 -6.21 -1.66
C HIS A 133 13.73 -7.44 -2.58
N HIS A 134 14.09 -8.63 -2.08
CA HIS A 134 13.91 -9.90 -2.81
C HIS A 134 13.31 -10.96 -1.85
N PRO A 135 11.97 -11.13 -1.82
CA PRO A 135 10.96 -10.38 -2.58
C PRO A 135 10.77 -8.95 -2.04
N PRO A 136 10.20 -8.01 -2.84
CA PRO A 136 9.87 -6.66 -2.37
C PRO A 136 8.76 -6.69 -1.32
N VAL A 137 9.02 -6.12 -0.14
CA VAL A 137 8.05 -6.05 0.96
C VAL A 137 8.15 -4.70 1.66
N THR A 138 7.01 -4.02 1.76
CA THR A 138 6.84 -2.80 2.55
C THR A 138 6.07 -3.15 3.81
N ALA A 139 6.62 -2.83 4.99
CA ALA A 139 5.91 -2.93 6.27
C ALA A 139 5.56 -1.54 6.78
N TYR A 140 4.48 -1.43 7.55
CA TYR A 140 4.00 -0.17 8.08
C TYR A 140 3.33 -0.31 9.43
N CYS A 141 3.34 0.78 10.18
CA CYS A 141 2.60 0.97 11.42
C CYS A 141 2.02 2.38 11.44
N ILE A 142 0.74 2.48 11.76
CA ILE A 142 0.00 3.74 11.94
C ILE A 142 -0.69 3.67 13.29
N TRP A 143 -0.55 4.70 14.12
CA TRP A 143 -1.17 4.70 15.44
C TRP A 143 -1.57 6.09 15.91
N ASN A 144 -2.56 6.11 16.79
CA ASN A 144 -3.02 7.30 17.49
C ASN A 144 -3.12 6.98 18.99
N ASP A 145 -2.22 7.56 19.77
CA ASP A 145 -2.09 7.30 21.21
C ASP A 145 -3.31 7.79 21.99
N LYS A 146 -3.89 8.93 21.60
CA LYS A 146 -5.07 9.54 22.24
C LYS A 146 -6.27 8.58 22.19
N HIS A 147 -6.53 8.03 21.00
CA HIS A 147 -7.67 7.14 20.77
C HIS A 147 -7.36 5.67 21.08
N GLY A 148 -6.08 5.30 21.26
CA GLY A 148 -5.71 3.92 21.57
C GLY A 148 -6.02 2.98 20.42
N ILE A 149 -5.57 3.33 19.22
CA ILE A 149 -5.74 2.55 17.98
C ILE A 149 -4.40 2.41 17.27
N LYS A 150 -4.09 1.19 16.84
CA LYS A 150 -2.87 0.86 16.10
C LYS A 150 -3.19 -0.07 14.94
N LEU A 151 -2.80 0.32 13.75
CA LEU A 151 -2.79 -0.47 12.53
C LEU A 151 -1.34 -0.85 12.21
N GLU A 152 -1.04 -2.14 12.07
CA GLU A 152 0.23 -2.59 11.54
C GLU A 152 0.03 -3.61 10.43
N GLY A 153 0.94 -3.67 9.47
CA GLY A 153 0.83 -4.59 8.37
C GLY A 153 2.06 -4.63 7.50
N TYR A 154 2.03 -5.53 6.52
CA TYR A 154 3.03 -5.56 5.47
C TYR A 154 2.40 -6.05 4.17
N ASN A 155 3.03 -5.66 3.06
CA ASN A 155 2.54 -5.98 1.72
C ASN A 155 3.70 -6.37 0.80
N ALA A 156 3.47 -7.43 0.04
CA ALA A 156 4.26 -7.85 -1.10
C ALA A 156 3.33 -8.02 -2.32
N GLN A 157 3.90 -7.93 -3.51
CA GLN A 157 3.15 -8.08 -4.75
C GLN A 157 3.69 -9.23 -5.58
N LYS A 158 2.80 -10.07 -6.08
CA LYS A 158 3.10 -11.06 -7.11
C LYS A 158 2.28 -10.74 -8.35
N ALA A 159 2.99 -10.35 -9.41
CA ALA A 159 2.36 -10.05 -10.69
C ALA A 159 2.36 -11.27 -11.63
N SER A 160 1.33 -11.36 -12.47
CA SER A 160 1.32 -12.19 -13.67
C SER A 160 0.88 -11.36 -14.87
N PHE A 161 1.47 -11.65 -16.03
CA PHE A 161 1.39 -10.80 -17.21
C PHE A 161 0.71 -11.54 -18.35
N SER A 162 -0.26 -10.88 -18.96
CA SER A 162 -0.94 -11.32 -20.18
C SER A 162 -1.24 -10.08 -21.03
N ARG A 163 -2.43 -9.96 -21.64
CA ARG A 163 -2.92 -8.65 -22.13
C ARG A 163 -3.30 -7.69 -21.00
N THR A 164 -3.49 -8.24 -19.81
CA THR A 164 -3.77 -7.55 -18.54
C THR A 164 -2.67 -7.91 -17.55
N ILE A 165 -2.33 -6.98 -16.65
CA ILE A 165 -1.41 -7.26 -15.54
C ILE A 165 -2.27 -7.62 -14.32
N HIS A 166 -2.13 -8.84 -13.80
CA HIS A 166 -2.82 -9.26 -12.57
C HIS A 166 -1.84 -9.18 -11.41
N ILE A 167 -2.27 -8.63 -10.28
CA ILE A 167 -1.46 -8.44 -9.09
C ILE A 167 -2.16 -9.11 -7.92
N LYS A 168 -1.56 -10.20 -7.41
CA LYS A 168 -1.90 -10.75 -6.10
C LYS A 168 -1.14 -9.97 -5.05
N GLN A 169 -1.86 -9.41 -4.09
CA GLN A 169 -1.27 -8.84 -2.89
C GLN A 169 -1.08 -9.94 -1.84
N VAL A 170 0.08 -9.95 -1.19
CA VAL A 170 0.46 -10.95 -0.18
C VAL A 170 0.85 -10.23 1.10
N GLY A 171 0.31 -10.69 2.22
CA GLY A 171 0.38 -9.99 3.51
C GLY A 171 -1.01 -9.58 3.98
N HIS A 172 -1.04 -8.86 5.09
CA HIS A 172 -2.27 -8.52 5.81
C HIS A 172 -2.04 -7.28 6.68
N ALA A 173 -3.14 -6.69 7.13
CA ALA A 173 -3.12 -5.67 8.17
C ALA A 173 -3.81 -6.20 9.44
N LEU A 174 -3.29 -5.79 10.59
CA LEU A 174 -3.86 -5.99 11.90
C LEU A 174 -4.22 -4.62 12.49
N LEU A 175 -5.51 -4.40 12.74
CA LEU A 175 -5.99 -3.25 13.48
C LEU A 175 -6.25 -3.69 14.92
N THR A 176 -5.78 -2.91 15.90
CA THR A 176 -5.90 -3.23 17.33
C THR A 176 -6.42 -2.04 18.12
N PHE A 177 -7.30 -2.32 19.07
CA PHE A 177 -7.81 -1.37 20.07
C PHE A 177 -7.37 -1.87 21.46
N PRO A 178 -6.19 -1.49 21.97
CA PRO A 178 -5.65 -2.05 23.21
C PRO A 178 -6.56 -1.85 24.43
N LYS A 179 -7.30 -0.74 24.50
CA LYS A 179 -8.23 -0.47 25.61
C LYS A 179 -9.44 -1.41 25.64
N LEU A 180 -9.78 -2.01 24.51
CA LEU A 180 -10.93 -2.91 24.35
C LEU A 180 -10.51 -4.39 24.24
N ASP A 181 -9.20 -4.68 24.24
CA ASP A 181 -8.64 -6.01 23.93
C ASP A 181 -9.21 -6.58 22.61
N GLU A 182 -9.34 -5.73 21.60
CA GLU A 182 -9.98 -6.07 20.33
C GLU A 182 -9.02 -5.96 19.16
N SER A 183 -9.11 -6.90 18.23
CA SER A 183 -8.24 -6.99 17.05
C SER A 183 -9.03 -7.38 15.81
N TYR A 184 -8.61 -6.85 14.67
CA TYR A 184 -9.17 -7.13 13.35
C TYR A 184 -8.08 -7.54 12.39
N LEU A 185 -8.28 -8.64 11.68
CA LEU A 185 -7.45 -9.08 10.57
C LEU A 185 -8.09 -8.63 9.26
N ILE A 186 -7.32 -7.95 8.43
CA ILE A 186 -7.76 -7.41 7.14
C ILE A 186 -6.91 -8.02 6.04
N THR A 187 -7.55 -8.75 5.13
CA THR A 187 -6.89 -9.23 3.90
C THR A 187 -6.81 -8.09 2.88
N ILE A 188 -5.85 -8.15 1.96
CA ILE A 188 -5.63 -7.07 1.00
C ILE A 188 -6.16 -7.52 -0.38
N PRO A 189 -6.98 -6.71 -1.08
CA PRO A 189 -7.60 -7.16 -2.31
C PRO A 189 -6.58 -7.42 -3.40
N ALA A 190 -6.84 -8.46 -4.20
CA ALA A 190 -6.18 -8.62 -5.49
C ALA A 190 -6.69 -7.58 -6.48
N LEU A 191 -5.88 -7.28 -7.48
CA LEU A 191 -6.21 -6.28 -8.48
C LEU A 191 -5.67 -6.64 -9.85
N HIS A 192 -6.15 -5.94 -10.86
CA HIS A 192 -5.65 -6.02 -12.22
C HIS A 192 -5.61 -4.65 -12.88
N ILE A 193 -4.70 -4.48 -13.84
CA ILE A 193 -4.50 -3.24 -14.58
C ILE A 193 -5.18 -3.35 -15.94
N GLU A 194 -6.33 -2.70 -16.06
CA GLU A 194 -7.13 -2.60 -17.27
C GLU A 194 -6.68 -1.43 -18.14
N GLY A 195 -7.16 -1.35 -19.39
CA GLY A 195 -6.94 -0.18 -20.25
C GLY A 195 -5.54 -0.04 -20.87
N LEU A 196 -4.67 -1.05 -20.71
CA LEU A 196 -3.32 -1.07 -21.28
C LEU A 196 -3.33 -0.95 -22.81
N ILE A 197 -4.17 -1.70 -23.52
CA ILE A 197 -4.23 -1.65 -24.99
C ILE A 197 -4.52 -0.23 -25.50
N TYR A 198 -5.38 0.50 -24.80
CA TYR A 198 -5.78 1.86 -25.17
C TYR A 198 -4.83 2.94 -24.65
N GLY A 199 -3.84 2.60 -23.81
CA GLY A 199 -2.89 3.56 -23.27
C GLY A 199 -3.43 4.42 -22.12
N LYS A 200 -4.45 3.94 -21.42
CA LYS A 200 -4.99 4.58 -20.20
C LYS A 200 -5.13 3.53 -19.11
N PRO A 201 -4.01 3.02 -18.56
CA PRO A 201 -4.07 2.03 -17.50
C PRO A 201 -4.87 2.52 -16.30
N PHE A 202 -5.69 1.65 -15.71
CA PHE A 202 -6.41 1.90 -14.46
C PHE A 202 -6.55 0.62 -13.64
N VAL A 203 -6.70 0.77 -12.33
CA VAL A 203 -6.87 -0.36 -11.40
C VAL A 203 -8.34 -0.78 -11.34
N GLU A 204 -8.58 -2.08 -11.38
CA GLU A 204 -9.82 -2.70 -10.92
C GLU A 204 -9.51 -3.76 -9.86
N LEU A 205 -10.30 -3.73 -8.78
CA LEU A 205 -10.23 -4.71 -7.70
C LEU A 205 -11.02 -5.95 -8.08
N ASN A 206 -10.56 -7.12 -7.65
CA ASN A 206 -11.25 -8.38 -7.88
C ASN A 206 -11.18 -9.30 -6.65
N ASN A 207 -11.87 -10.44 -6.75
CA ASN A 207 -12.07 -11.37 -5.64
C ASN A 207 -12.79 -10.70 -4.46
N CYS A 208 -12.44 -11.08 -3.24
CA CYS A 208 -13.01 -10.55 -2.03
C CYS A 208 -11.94 -10.14 -1.02
N THR A 209 -12.29 -9.17 -0.18
CA THR A 209 -11.56 -8.83 1.05
C THR A 209 -12.37 -9.31 2.25
N TYR A 210 -11.69 -9.82 3.27
CA TYR A 210 -12.26 -10.12 4.56
C TYR A 210 -11.71 -9.19 5.64
N ILE A 211 -12.60 -8.81 6.56
CA ILE A 211 -12.25 -8.24 7.85
C ILE A 211 -12.79 -9.20 8.91
N SER A 212 -11.92 -9.87 9.66
CA SER A 212 -12.31 -10.77 10.75
C SER A 212 -11.97 -10.16 12.09
N SER A 213 -12.96 -10.06 12.97
CA SER A 213 -12.85 -9.44 14.30
C SER A 213 -12.72 -10.48 15.42
N SER A 214 -11.95 -10.16 16.46
CA SER A 214 -11.89 -10.95 17.70
C SER A 214 -13.23 -10.96 18.46
N THR A 215 -14.14 -10.03 18.16
CA THR A 215 -15.51 -10.00 18.73
C THR A 215 -16.51 -10.90 17.99
N GLY A 216 -16.05 -11.70 17.02
CA GLY A 216 -16.87 -12.74 16.39
C GLY A 216 -17.66 -12.29 15.16
N PHE A 217 -17.29 -11.14 14.57
CA PHE A 217 -17.87 -10.65 13.31
C PHE A 217 -16.92 -10.81 12.13
N ILE A 218 -17.48 -11.05 10.95
CA ILE A 218 -16.79 -11.08 9.67
C ILE A 218 -17.48 -10.08 8.75
N SER A 219 -16.69 -9.22 8.11
CA SER A 219 -17.13 -8.49 6.91
C SER A 219 -16.50 -9.12 5.68
N LYS A 220 -17.32 -9.44 4.68
CA LYS A 220 -16.87 -9.87 3.35
C LYS A 220 -17.22 -8.79 2.34
N ILE A 221 -16.22 -8.31 1.61
CA ILE A 221 -16.34 -7.31 0.55
C ILE A 221 -16.12 -8.01 -0.78
N ASP A 222 -17.09 -7.99 -1.68
CA ASP A 222 -17.02 -8.53 -3.03
C ASP A 222 -16.90 -7.39 -4.05
N TYR A 223 -15.81 -7.36 -4.81
CA TYR A 223 -15.53 -6.31 -5.81
C TYR A 223 -16.09 -6.69 -7.18
N SER A 224 -16.60 -5.69 -7.91
CA SER A 224 -17.11 -5.86 -9.26
C SER A 224 -16.83 -4.64 -10.14
N GLY A 225 -16.68 -4.86 -11.45
CA GLY A 225 -16.36 -3.82 -12.43
C GLY A 225 -17.29 -3.85 -13.65
N LYS A 226 -16.94 -3.06 -14.66
CA LYS A 226 -17.65 -3.06 -15.96
C LYS A 226 -17.57 -4.45 -16.58
N GLY A 227 -18.71 -5.12 -16.76
CA GLY A 227 -18.79 -6.47 -17.35
C GLY A 227 -19.82 -7.39 -16.68
N TRP A 228 -20.23 -7.10 -15.44
CA TRP A 228 -21.33 -7.80 -14.79
C TRP A 228 -22.68 -7.20 -15.20
N LEU A 229 -23.25 -7.69 -16.32
CA LEU A 229 -24.58 -7.43 -16.92
C LEU A 229 -25.02 -5.95 -17.15
N SER A 230 -24.74 -5.02 -16.23
CA SER A 230 -25.03 -3.57 -16.29
C SER A 230 -24.21 -2.71 -15.29
N GLY A 231 -23.21 -3.27 -14.60
CA GLY A 231 -22.52 -2.63 -13.46
C GLY A 231 -21.67 -1.39 -13.79
N LYS A 232 -21.62 -0.43 -12.86
CA LYS A 232 -20.70 0.72 -12.90
C LYS A 232 -19.27 0.24 -12.60
N LYS A 233 -18.25 0.95 -13.09
CA LYS A 233 -16.85 0.68 -12.74
C LYS A 233 -16.64 0.80 -11.23
N ASN A 234 -15.62 0.12 -10.70
CA ASN A 234 -15.22 0.28 -9.31
C ASN A 234 -16.34 0.02 -8.28
N SER A 235 -17.26 -0.90 -8.58
CA SER A 235 -18.39 -1.23 -7.70
C SER A 235 -17.98 -2.28 -6.65
N PHE A 236 -18.71 -2.32 -5.55
CA PHE A 236 -18.60 -3.40 -4.59
C PHE A 236 -19.92 -3.61 -3.85
N THR A 237 -20.07 -4.80 -3.28
CA THR A 237 -21.00 -5.07 -2.18
C THR A 237 -20.22 -5.58 -0.99
N ALA A 238 -20.70 -5.33 0.22
CA ALA A 238 -20.16 -5.94 1.42
C ALA A 238 -21.30 -6.43 2.32
N SER A 239 -21.00 -7.48 3.08
CA SER A 239 -21.91 -8.05 4.06
C SER A 239 -21.17 -8.32 5.35
N MET A 240 -21.76 -7.92 6.48
CA MET A 240 -21.25 -8.18 7.82
C MET A 240 -22.17 -9.16 8.54
N TYR A 241 -21.60 -10.19 9.14
CA TYR A 241 -22.31 -11.26 9.83
C TYR A 241 -21.48 -11.82 10.99
N ALA A 242 -22.13 -12.54 11.90
CA ALA A 242 -21.42 -13.27 12.95
C ALA A 242 -20.79 -14.56 12.38
N VAL A 243 -19.65 -14.99 12.93
CA VAL A 243 -18.95 -16.23 12.49
C VAL A 243 -19.92 -17.41 12.46
N GLY A 244 -19.97 -18.14 11.33
CA GLY A 244 -20.85 -19.30 11.13
C GLY A 244 -22.32 -18.95 10.84
N LYS A 245 -22.64 -17.67 10.64
CA LYS A 245 -23.98 -17.15 10.35
C LYS A 245 -24.00 -16.30 9.08
N GLU A 246 -23.34 -16.76 8.01
CA GLU A 246 -23.13 -16.04 6.74
C GLU A 246 -24.44 -15.59 6.07
N LYS A 247 -25.58 -16.19 6.42
CA LYS A 247 -26.91 -15.84 5.90
C LYS A 247 -27.66 -14.83 6.78
N GLU A 248 -27.24 -14.62 8.02
CA GLU A 248 -27.83 -13.66 8.96
C GLU A 248 -27.05 -12.33 8.89
N ILE A 249 -27.28 -11.59 7.81
CA ILE A 249 -26.56 -10.33 7.57
C ILE A 249 -27.05 -9.24 8.54
N LEU A 250 -26.11 -8.67 9.29
CA LEU A 250 -26.33 -7.55 10.21
C LEU A 250 -26.24 -6.21 9.50
N TYR A 251 -25.27 -6.05 8.61
CA TYR A 251 -25.13 -4.86 7.77
C TYR A 251 -24.78 -5.23 6.33
N SER A 252 -25.40 -4.53 5.39
CA SER A 252 -25.10 -4.58 3.97
C SER A 252 -24.55 -3.24 3.52
N VAL A 253 -23.48 -3.24 2.71
CA VAL A 253 -22.89 -2.03 2.13
C VAL A 253 -22.86 -2.17 0.62
N GLU A 254 -23.20 -1.12 -0.11
CA GLU A 254 -23.09 -1.10 -1.56
C GLU A 254 -22.67 0.28 -2.06
N GLY A 255 -21.90 0.33 -3.13
CA GLY A 255 -21.47 1.58 -3.73
C GLY A 255 -20.34 1.43 -4.73
N GLN A 256 -19.65 2.54 -4.97
CA GLN A 256 -18.44 2.60 -5.77
C GLN A 256 -17.29 3.06 -4.87
N TRP A 257 -16.23 2.26 -4.78
CA TRP A 257 -15.09 2.55 -3.90
C TRP A 257 -14.26 3.77 -4.34
N THR A 258 -14.57 4.38 -5.48
CA THR A 258 -13.98 5.64 -5.96
C THR A 258 -14.87 6.88 -5.76
N ASP A 259 -16.14 6.70 -5.37
CA ASP A 259 -17.14 7.78 -5.28
C ASP A 259 -17.78 7.84 -3.89
N GLY A 260 -18.47 6.78 -3.48
CA GLY A 260 -19.14 6.68 -2.21
C GLY A 260 -19.99 5.43 -2.08
N PHE A 261 -20.51 5.19 -0.89
CA PHE A 261 -21.29 4.01 -0.54
C PHE A 261 -22.31 4.30 0.56
N VAL A 262 -23.31 3.42 0.67
CA VAL A 262 -24.34 3.46 1.70
C VAL A 262 -24.29 2.19 2.55
N ILE A 263 -24.51 2.34 3.85
CA ILE A 263 -24.57 1.24 4.82
C ILE A 263 -26.03 1.07 5.24
N LYS A 264 -26.52 -0.16 5.17
CA LYS A 264 -27.88 -0.54 5.53
C LYS A 264 -27.87 -1.62 6.60
N GLU A 265 -28.78 -1.53 7.55
CA GLU A 265 -29.01 -2.57 8.55
C GLU A 265 -29.81 -3.73 7.95
N GLY A 266 -29.39 -4.96 8.24
CA GLY A 266 -29.96 -6.19 7.71
C GLY A 266 -29.44 -6.61 6.32
N GLY A 267 -30.12 -7.58 5.71
CA GLY A 267 -29.84 -8.07 4.37
C GLY A 267 -31.07 -8.60 3.63
N GLY A 268 -30.88 -8.94 2.34
CA GLY A 268 -31.90 -9.55 1.49
C GLY A 268 -32.91 -8.57 0.87
N LYS A 269 -34.07 -9.08 0.45
CA LYS A 269 -35.06 -8.35 -0.36
C LYS A 269 -35.72 -7.14 0.32
N LYS A 270 -35.53 -6.96 1.63
CA LYS A 270 -36.09 -5.85 2.42
C LYS A 270 -35.19 -4.61 2.48
N LEU A 271 -34.00 -4.65 1.88
CA LEU A 271 -33.08 -3.53 1.84
C LEU A 271 -33.70 -2.36 1.04
N GLY A 272 -33.69 -1.17 1.64
CA GLY A 272 -34.25 0.04 1.06
C GLY A 272 -33.67 1.30 1.70
N HIS A 273 -34.33 2.45 1.46
CA HIS A 273 -33.91 3.72 2.05
C HIS A 273 -34.16 3.76 3.58
N SER A 274 -35.23 3.12 4.05
CA SER A 274 -35.58 3.05 5.48
C SER A 274 -34.60 2.24 6.33
N THR A 275 -33.79 1.39 5.71
CA THR A 275 -32.75 0.59 6.40
C THR A 275 -31.38 1.26 6.37
N GLN A 276 -31.23 2.42 5.69
CA GLN A 276 -29.95 3.12 5.62
C GLN A 276 -29.61 3.73 6.98
N VAL A 277 -28.46 3.36 7.52
CA VAL A 277 -28.00 3.81 8.84
C VAL A 277 -26.79 4.73 8.76
N ASP A 278 -26.02 4.66 7.67
CA ASP A 278 -24.83 5.50 7.47
C ASP A 278 -24.48 5.55 5.96
N SER A 279 -23.57 6.44 5.59
CA SER A 279 -22.98 6.55 4.26
C SER A 279 -21.58 7.16 4.31
N PHE A 280 -20.88 7.09 3.19
CA PHE A 280 -19.62 7.77 2.99
C PHE A 280 -19.52 8.27 1.56
N SER A 281 -19.03 9.50 1.38
CA SER A 281 -18.75 10.06 0.06
C SER A 281 -17.38 10.71 0.06
N HIS A 282 -16.56 10.36 -0.93
CA HIS A 282 -15.22 10.92 -1.08
C HIS A 282 -15.24 12.40 -1.44
N SER A 283 -16.32 12.89 -2.08
CA SER A 283 -16.41 14.30 -2.50
C SER A 283 -16.75 15.24 -1.35
N SER A 284 -17.45 14.74 -0.32
CA SER A 284 -17.83 15.51 0.87
C SER A 284 -16.97 15.22 2.10
N SER A 285 -15.97 14.32 1.99
CA SER A 285 -15.09 13.92 3.09
C SER A 285 -13.68 14.45 2.84
N PRO A 286 -13.33 15.63 3.38
CA PRO A 286 -12.00 16.21 3.18
C PRO A 286 -10.93 15.29 3.75
N LYS A 287 -9.77 15.30 3.10
CA LYS A 287 -8.60 14.53 3.51
C LYS A 287 -7.73 15.38 4.43
N THR A 288 -7.01 14.72 5.32
CA THR A 288 -5.95 15.36 6.11
C THR A 288 -4.62 15.08 5.41
N ASP A 289 -3.87 16.13 5.10
CA ASP A 289 -2.56 15.98 4.46
C ASP A 289 -1.55 15.41 5.47
N LEU A 290 -0.69 14.50 4.99
CA LEU A 290 0.39 13.97 5.78
C LEU A 290 1.48 15.06 5.93
N ILE A 291 1.80 15.39 7.17
CA ILE A 291 2.92 16.25 7.53
C ILE A 291 4.19 15.40 7.54
N ILE A 292 5.15 15.80 6.70
CA ILE A 292 6.49 15.20 6.62
C ILE A 292 7.54 16.29 6.85
N PRO A 293 8.73 15.97 7.40
CA PRO A 293 9.80 16.93 7.55
C PRO A 293 10.27 17.50 6.19
N PRO A 294 10.79 18.75 6.13
CA PRO A 294 11.36 19.29 4.91
C PRO A 294 12.58 18.47 4.45
N LEU A 295 12.82 18.42 3.13
CA LEU A 295 13.84 17.55 2.50
C LEU A 295 15.23 17.71 3.10
N GLU A 296 15.59 18.91 3.52
CA GLU A 296 16.89 19.23 4.10
C GLU A 296 17.09 18.51 5.43
N SER A 297 16.02 18.37 6.21
CA SER A 297 16.00 17.73 7.54
C SER A 297 15.81 16.21 7.51
N GLN A 298 15.37 15.66 6.38
CA GLN A 298 15.16 14.22 6.24
C GLN A 298 16.50 13.44 6.24
N ASP A 299 16.47 12.21 6.73
CA ASP A 299 17.56 11.24 6.57
C ASP A 299 17.75 10.85 5.10
N LEU A 300 18.95 10.39 4.73
CA LEU A 300 19.28 9.99 3.37
C LEU A 300 18.45 8.80 2.86
N TYR A 301 17.94 7.95 3.76
CA TYR A 301 17.09 6.80 3.44
C TYR A 301 15.59 7.15 3.44
N GLU A 302 15.20 8.37 3.80
CA GLU A 302 13.82 8.79 3.69
C GLU A 302 13.43 9.00 2.21
N THR A 303 12.30 8.41 1.81
CA THR A 303 11.82 8.28 0.43
C THR A 303 11.91 9.58 -0.36
N LYS A 304 11.43 10.69 0.20
CA LYS A 304 11.38 11.96 -0.53
C LYS A 304 12.77 12.51 -0.80
N LYS A 305 13.71 12.38 0.15
CA LYS A 305 15.10 12.79 -0.03
C LYS A 305 15.86 11.84 -0.97
N ALA A 306 15.75 10.53 -0.74
CA ALA A 306 16.45 9.51 -1.53
C ALA A 306 16.08 9.58 -3.02
N TRP A 307 14.78 9.71 -3.32
CA TRP A 307 14.27 9.75 -4.69
C TRP A 307 14.18 11.15 -5.29
N ALA A 308 14.58 12.22 -4.59
CA ALA A 308 14.45 13.60 -5.07
C ALA A 308 15.09 13.82 -6.46
N PRO A 309 16.30 13.32 -6.78
CA PRO A 309 16.88 13.48 -8.11
C PRO A 309 16.06 12.81 -9.21
N VAL A 310 15.61 11.58 -8.97
CA VAL A 310 14.77 10.80 -9.90
C VAL A 310 13.42 11.48 -10.09
N ALA A 311 12.76 11.92 -9.01
CA ALA A 311 11.47 12.59 -9.07
C ALA A 311 11.53 13.91 -9.86
N ARG A 312 12.60 14.70 -9.71
CA ARG A 312 12.83 15.92 -10.51
C ARG A 312 13.00 15.59 -12.00
N ALA A 313 13.76 14.55 -12.33
CA ALA A 313 13.98 14.13 -13.71
C ALA A 313 12.68 13.64 -14.38
N ILE A 314 11.91 12.79 -13.70
CA ILE A 314 10.59 12.33 -14.15
C ILE A 314 9.65 13.51 -14.39
N SER A 315 9.64 14.49 -13.48
CA SER A 315 8.76 15.67 -13.59
C SER A 315 9.13 16.57 -14.78
N LYS A 316 10.41 16.59 -15.19
CA LYS A 316 10.88 17.30 -16.38
C LYS A 316 10.71 16.49 -17.68
N GLY A 317 10.36 15.20 -17.58
CA GLY A 317 10.37 14.29 -18.72
C GLY A 317 11.78 13.94 -19.22
N ASP A 318 12.83 14.16 -18.41
CA ASP A 318 14.22 13.88 -18.76
C ASP A 318 14.56 12.42 -18.41
N MET A 319 14.61 11.59 -19.45
CA MET A 319 14.68 10.14 -19.29
C MET A 319 16.08 9.59 -19.15
N ASP A 320 17.05 10.24 -19.79
CA ASP A 320 18.45 9.89 -19.62
C ASP A 320 18.85 10.17 -18.17
N THR A 321 18.47 11.34 -17.64
CA THR A 321 18.70 11.66 -16.22
C THR A 321 17.91 10.74 -15.29
N THR A 322 16.64 10.43 -15.60
CA THR A 322 15.84 9.49 -14.79
C THR A 322 16.51 8.12 -14.69
N SER A 323 16.97 7.57 -15.82
CA SER A 323 17.65 6.28 -15.89
C SER A 323 18.98 6.31 -15.14
N ASN A 324 19.77 7.36 -15.33
CA ASN A 324 21.07 7.52 -14.69
C ASN A 324 20.96 7.65 -13.17
N GLU A 325 20.07 8.50 -12.66
CA GLU A 325 19.87 8.69 -11.22
C GLU A 325 19.30 7.43 -10.55
N LYS A 326 18.39 6.73 -11.22
CA LYS A 326 17.87 5.44 -10.73
C LYS A 326 18.96 4.37 -10.67
N SER A 327 19.80 4.31 -11.70
CA SER A 327 20.93 3.37 -11.76
C SER A 327 21.94 3.59 -10.63
N LYS A 328 22.15 4.84 -10.19
CA LYS A 328 23.05 5.12 -9.04
C LYS A 328 22.55 4.45 -7.76
N ILE A 329 21.26 4.59 -7.44
CA ILE A 329 20.64 3.94 -6.27
C ILE A 329 20.70 2.42 -6.43
N GLU A 330 20.29 1.87 -7.57
CA GLU A 330 20.28 0.42 -7.79
C GLU A 330 21.68 -0.21 -7.73
N ASN A 331 22.70 0.46 -8.28
CA ASN A 331 24.09 -0.01 -8.22
C ASN A 331 24.64 0.05 -6.80
N ALA A 332 24.44 1.17 -6.09
CA ALA A 332 24.87 1.33 -4.71
C ALA A 332 24.27 0.25 -3.81
N GLN A 333 22.97 -0.01 -3.96
CA GLN A 333 22.28 -1.06 -3.22
C GLN A 333 22.82 -2.45 -3.56
N ARG A 334 23.04 -2.78 -4.85
CA ARG A 334 23.63 -4.05 -5.27
C ARG A 334 25.02 -4.29 -4.66
N GLU A 335 25.89 -3.29 -4.69
CA GLU A 335 27.23 -3.41 -4.09
C GLU A 335 27.17 -3.55 -2.56
N LEU A 336 26.26 -2.83 -1.90
CA LEU A 336 26.03 -2.99 -0.48
C LEU A 336 25.55 -4.40 -0.12
N ARG A 337 24.63 -5.00 -0.91
CA ARG A 337 24.18 -6.39 -0.70
C ARG A 337 25.34 -7.38 -0.83
N LYS A 338 26.21 -7.21 -1.84
CA LYS A 338 27.39 -8.06 -2.03
C LYS A 338 28.33 -8.00 -0.82
N LYS A 339 28.56 -6.79 -0.29
CA LYS A 339 29.40 -6.60 0.90
C LYS A 339 28.81 -7.30 2.12
N GLU A 340 27.53 -7.11 2.40
CA GLU A 340 26.88 -7.77 3.53
C GLU A 340 26.91 -9.29 3.41
N GLN A 341 26.68 -9.82 2.21
CA GLN A 341 26.82 -11.24 1.95
C GLN A 341 28.24 -11.75 2.21
N ALA A 342 29.28 -11.02 1.75
CA ALA A 342 30.67 -11.37 1.98
C ALA A 342 31.07 -11.32 3.47
N GLU A 343 30.43 -10.45 4.25
CA GLU A 343 30.63 -10.31 5.70
C GLU A 343 29.74 -11.23 6.54
N GLY A 344 28.84 -12.02 5.91
CA GLY A 344 27.86 -12.84 6.61
C GLY A 344 26.86 -12.04 7.45
N ARG A 345 26.66 -10.76 7.11
CA ARG A 345 25.72 -9.86 7.79
C ARG A 345 24.42 -9.77 7.01
N GLU A 346 23.34 -9.53 7.73
CA GLU A 346 22.06 -9.18 7.14
C GLU A 346 21.71 -7.72 7.47
N TRP A 347 20.97 -7.07 6.57
CA TRP A 347 20.41 -5.74 6.81
C TRP A 347 19.55 -5.72 8.07
N GLU A 348 19.88 -4.82 8.99
CA GLU A 348 19.07 -4.60 10.18
C GLU A 348 17.90 -3.65 9.86
N ARG A 349 16.67 -4.09 10.11
CA ARG A 349 15.47 -3.27 9.89
C ARG A 349 15.32 -2.28 11.04
N ARG A 350 14.90 -1.05 10.70
CA ARG A 350 14.90 0.07 11.65
C ARG A 350 13.72 0.04 12.60
N PHE A 351 12.53 -0.27 12.11
CA PHE A 351 11.27 -0.17 12.85
C PHE A 351 10.51 -1.49 12.95
N PHE A 352 10.92 -2.50 12.18
CA PHE A 352 10.24 -3.79 12.13
C PHE A 352 11.19 -4.94 12.44
N LYS A 353 10.60 -6.06 12.87
CA LYS A 353 11.31 -7.34 13.04
C LYS A 353 10.54 -8.47 12.38
N ARG A 354 11.27 -9.52 12.03
CA ARG A 354 10.65 -10.80 11.69
C ARG A 354 10.18 -11.48 12.96
N LEU A 355 8.93 -11.93 12.97
CA LEU A 355 8.42 -12.76 14.04
C LEU A 355 9.10 -14.14 13.95
N PRO A 356 9.71 -14.64 15.04
CA PRO A 356 10.48 -15.89 15.01
C PRO A 356 9.61 -17.16 15.00
N GLY A 357 8.28 -17.04 15.07
CA GLY A 357 7.35 -18.16 15.16
C GLY A 357 5.93 -17.79 14.77
N ALA A 358 4.97 -18.57 15.28
CA ALA A 358 3.55 -18.40 15.00
C ALA A 358 3.02 -17.03 15.44
N ASP A 359 2.18 -16.44 14.59
CA ASP A 359 1.41 -15.26 14.93
C ASP A 359 0.03 -15.67 15.43
N LYS A 360 -0.12 -15.77 16.75
CA LYS A 360 -1.35 -16.26 17.38
C LYS A 360 -2.57 -15.38 17.08
N VAL A 361 -2.37 -14.05 16.96
CA VAL A 361 -3.45 -13.11 16.66
C VAL A 361 -3.95 -13.37 15.24
N PHE A 362 -3.02 -13.47 14.29
CA PHE A 362 -3.35 -13.85 12.92
C PHE A 362 -4.04 -15.21 12.87
N GLU A 363 -3.47 -16.26 13.47
CA GLU A 363 -4.01 -17.63 13.37
C GLU A 363 -5.45 -17.72 13.89
N THR A 364 -5.73 -17.00 14.98
CA THR A 364 -7.07 -16.95 15.58
C THR A 364 -8.07 -16.26 14.64
N LEU A 365 -7.71 -15.10 14.09
CA LEU A 365 -8.59 -14.30 13.23
C LEU A 365 -8.66 -14.81 11.79
N ALA A 366 -7.66 -15.54 11.33
CA ALA A 366 -7.60 -16.10 9.98
C ALA A 366 -8.44 -17.38 9.86
N LYS A 367 -8.57 -18.14 10.95
CA LYS A 367 -9.28 -19.43 10.96
C LYS A 367 -10.71 -19.35 10.40
N PRO A 368 -11.58 -18.39 10.79
CA PRO A 368 -12.94 -18.31 10.26
C PRO A 368 -13.03 -17.99 8.75
N ILE A 369 -11.99 -17.34 8.20
CA ILE A 369 -11.95 -16.93 6.79
C ILE A 369 -11.03 -17.82 5.94
N GLY A 370 -10.41 -18.85 6.54
CA GLY A 370 -9.53 -19.80 5.85
C GLY A 370 -8.21 -19.21 5.35
N GLU A 371 -7.81 -18.04 5.86
CA GLU A 371 -6.62 -17.33 5.40
C GLU A 371 -5.34 -17.98 5.96
N LYS A 372 -4.23 -17.91 5.22
CA LYS A 372 -2.96 -18.53 5.60
C LYS A 372 -1.80 -17.58 5.40
N ILE A 373 -0.86 -17.57 6.33
CA ILE A 373 0.38 -16.82 6.18
C ILE A 373 1.21 -17.41 5.04
N GLU A 374 1.65 -16.56 4.11
CA GLU A 374 2.57 -16.91 3.02
C GLU A 374 3.99 -16.36 3.28
N ALA A 375 4.59 -16.69 4.43
CA ALA A 375 5.82 -16.04 4.93
C ALA A 375 7.01 -16.12 3.95
N GLU A 376 7.14 -17.21 3.20
CA GLU A 376 8.19 -17.36 2.18
C GLU A 376 8.10 -16.30 1.08
N LYS A 377 6.88 -15.87 0.73
CA LYS A 377 6.63 -14.86 -0.30
C LYS A 377 6.82 -13.44 0.22
N THR A 378 7.00 -13.28 1.52
CA THR A 378 7.23 -11.97 2.18
C THR A 378 8.55 -11.91 2.94
N GLY A 379 9.44 -12.89 2.74
CA GLY A 379 10.72 -12.95 3.45
C GLY A 379 10.59 -13.03 4.98
N GLY A 380 9.45 -13.51 5.48
CA GLY A 380 9.08 -13.57 6.90
C GLY A 380 7.74 -12.88 7.21
N VAL A 381 7.31 -13.01 8.47
CA VAL A 381 6.16 -12.26 9.03
C VAL A 381 6.70 -11.03 9.72
N TRP A 382 6.27 -9.84 9.32
CA TRP A 382 6.80 -8.58 9.83
C TRP A 382 5.87 -7.96 10.86
N ARG A 383 6.45 -7.50 11.98
CA ARG A 383 5.74 -6.80 13.06
C ARG A 383 6.48 -5.54 13.46
N PHE A 384 5.72 -4.53 13.86
CA PHE A 384 6.28 -3.30 14.37
C PHE A 384 7.04 -3.56 15.67
N ASP A 385 8.22 -2.96 15.82
CA ASP A 385 9.03 -3.05 17.03
C ASP A 385 8.98 -1.72 17.79
N GLU A 386 8.11 -1.66 18.78
CA GLU A 386 7.92 -0.47 19.61
C GLU A 386 9.20 -0.05 20.35
N ALA A 387 10.07 -1.00 20.72
CA ALA A 387 11.33 -0.68 21.39
C ALA A 387 12.31 -0.01 20.43
N LYS A 388 12.36 -0.48 19.17
CA LYS A 388 13.16 0.20 18.14
C LYS A 388 12.63 1.59 17.80
N ALA A 389 11.31 1.79 17.86
CA ALA A 389 10.67 3.04 17.47
C ALA A 389 10.70 4.15 18.54
N ARG A 390 10.65 3.80 19.83
CA ARG A 390 10.42 4.71 20.97
C ARG A 390 11.31 5.95 21.01
N ASP A 391 12.55 5.83 20.57
CA ASP A 391 13.55 6.91 20.59
C ASP A 391 14.28 7.04 19.24
N ALA A 392 13.61 6.64 18.16
CA ALA A 392 14.21 6.67 16.84
C ALA A 392 14.41 8.11 16.35
N SER A 393 15.65 8.45 16.04
CA SER A 393 16.04 9.72 15.43
C SER A 393 17.06 9.49 14.30
N PRO A 394 17.12 10.39 13.31
CA PRO A 394 18.12 10.31 12.26
C PRO A 394 19.55 10.58 12.81
N PRO A 395 20.60 9.95 12.25
CA PRO A 395 20.54 9.07 11.10
C PRO A 395 19.98 7.69 11.46
N TYR A 396 19.00 7.22 10.68
CA TYR A 396 18.32 5.95 10.98
C TYR A 396 19.19 4.73 10.68
N HIS A 397 20.14 4.87 9.74
CA HIS A 397 21.08 3.82 9.36
C HIS A 397 22.52 4.31 9.55
N ALA A 398 22.98 4.35 10.81
CA ALA A 398 24.24 5.01 11.22
C ALA A 398 25.52 4.50 10.51
N HIS A 399 25.54 3.26 10.02
CA HIS A 399 26.68 2.68 9.29
C HIS A 399 26.70 3.04 7.79
N GLN A 400 25.77 3.87 7.30
CA GLN A 400 25.51 4.18 5.90
C GLN A 400 25.61 5.70 5.61
N SER A 401 26.65 6.37 6.11
CA SER A 401 26.79 7.84 6.11
C SER A 401 26.64 8.53 4.74
N ASN A 402 26.75 7.80 3.63
CA ASN A 402 26.73 8.37 2.29
C ASN A 402 25.37 8.22 1.58
N GLY A 403 24.39 7.57 2.22
CA GLY A 403 23.05 7.42 1.69
C GLY A 403 22.91 6.33 0.61
N PRO A 404 21.68 6.12 0.10
CA PRO A 404 21.33 4.96 -0.72
C PRO A 404 21.85 5.03 -2.16
N ALA A 405 22.35 6.19 -2.62
CA ALA A 405 22.89 6.41 -3.96
C ALA A 405 24.42 6.39 -4.02
N ALA A 406 25.10 6.25 -2.88
CA ALA A 406 26.56 6.32 -2.83
C ALA A 406 27.22 4.95 -3.06
N PRO A 407 28.31 4.90 -3.84
CA PRO A 407 29.07 3.67 -4.01
C PRO A 407 29.67 3.20 -2.67
N CYS A 408 29.72 1.89 -2.47
CA CYS A 408 30.30 1.30 -1.27
C CYS A 408 31.81 1.62 -1.22
N GLY A 409 32.26 2.45 -0.26
CA GLY A 409 33.68 2.76 -0.07
C GLY A 409 34.04 4.20 0.30
N THR A 410 33.13 5.17 0.18
CA THR A 410 33.38 6.55 0.61
C THR A 410 33.19 6.74 2.11
N ILE A 411 33.87 5.98 2.98
CA ILE A 411 33.86 6.32 4.41
C ILE A 411 34.44 7.72 4.53
N ALA A 412 33.62 8.72 4.84
CA ALA A 412 34.11 10.02 5.26
C ALA A 412 34.94 9.75 6.52
N GLY A 413 36.26 9.84 6.37
CA GLY A 413 37.19 9.50 7.44
C GLY A 413 36.78 10.21 8.72
N ALA A 414 36.39 9.44 9.73
CA ALA A 414 36.35 9.94 11.09
C ALA A 414 37.76 10.43 11.40
N LYS A 415 37.98 11.75 11.37
CA LYS A 415 39.19 12.35 11.89
C LYS A 415 39.29 11.92 13.35
N ARG A 416 40.22 11.00 13.62
CA ARG A 416 40.71 10.74 14.97
C ARG A 416 41.23 12.05 15.54
N ALA A 417 40.78 12.38 16.73
CA ALA A 417 41.45 13.35 17.59
C ALA A 417 42.73 12.73 18.19
N SER A 418 43.63 13.63 18.58
CA SER A 418 44.84 13.51 19.43
C SER A 418 46.21 13.41 18.74
N MET A 419 47.19 14.05 19.42
CA MET A 419 48.50 14.62 19.01
C MET A 419 48.34 16.08 18.54
N ASP A 420 48.52 17.12 19.36
CA ASP A 420 49.28 17.29 20.61
C ASP A 420 48.54 18.13 21.66
#